data_AF-A0A3D3MB84-F1
#
_entry.id   AF-A0A3D3MB84-F1
#
_cell.length_a   1.000
_cell.length_b   1.000
_cell.length_c   1.000
_cell.angle_alpha   90.00
_cell.angle_beta   90.00
_cell.angle_gamma   90.00
#
_symmetry.space_group_name_H-M   'P 1'
#
loop_
_entity.id
_entity.type
_entity.pdbx_description
1 polymer ?
#
loop_
_entity_poly.entity_id
_entity_poly.type
_entity_poly.pdbx_seq_one_letter_code
_entity_poly.pdbx_strand_id
1 'polypeptide(L)'
;MKTRTIYFELNDSEVKLSFGTYALMMYYGAQINPEQNKKLFDATLSEWVYRVVYDLPQEGYTSDNDISHFVVKDIQESICFIDRAIIPALQNEPLDSVLDRFGGKEFLKTKRFMRVKNI
;
A
#
# COMPACT_ATOMS: atom_id res chain seq x y z
N MET A 1 -19.81 -3.02 -6.00
CA MET A 1 -18.90 -3.24 -4.84
C MET A 1 -18.24 -1.90 -4.53
N LYS A 2 -18.58 -1.23 -3.41
CA LYS A 2 -17.95 0.04 -3.05
C LYS A 2 -16.61 -0.26 -2.40
N THR A 3 -15.52 -0.03 -3.12
CA THR A 3 -14.16 -0.17 -2.59
C THR A 3 -13.99 0.83 -1.45
N ARG A 4 -13.58 0.37 -0.26
CA ARG A 4 -13.24 1.25 0.86
C ARG A 4 -12.08 2.14 0.42
N THR A 5 -12.36 3.41 0.22
CA THR A 5 -11.38 4.45 -0.11
C THR A 5 -11.13 5.23 1.16
N ILE A 6 -9.87 5.31 1.57
CA ILE A 6 -9.46 6.08 2.74
C ILE A 6 -8.92 7.41 2.22
N TYR A 7 -9.40 8.49 2.80
CA TYR A 7 -9.04 9.85 2.46
C TYR A 7 -8.10 10.38 3.53
N PHE A 8 -6.94 10.86 3.10
CA PHE A 8 -5.98 11.52 3.95
C PHE A 8 -5.86 12.98 3.53
N GLU A 9 -5.92 13.89 4.48
CA GLU A 9 -5.59 15.30 4.26
C GLU A 9 -4.08 15.47 4.44
N LEU A 10 -3.40 15.93 3.39
CA LEU A 10 -1.98 16.25 3.41
C LEU A 10 -1.82 17.70 2.93
N ASN A 11 -1.71 18.63 3.88
CA ASN A 11 -1.74 20.07 3.62
C ASN A 11 -2.99 20.46 2.78
N ASP A 12 -2.80 21.13 1.64
CA ASP A 12 -3.88 21.54 0.72
C ASP A 12 -4.30 20.43 -0.26
N SER A 13 -3.84 19.19 -0.05
CA SER A 13 -4.06 18.08 -0.97
C SER A 13 -4.73 16.87 -0.31
N GLU A 14 -5.70 16.30 -1.01
CA GLU A 14 -6.41 15.08 -0.59
C GLU A 14 -5.75 13.86 -1.23
N VAL A 15 -5.14 13.00 -0.40
CA VAL A 15 -4.55 11.74 -0.85
C VAL A 15 -5.59 10.63 -0.71
N LYS A 16 -5.91 9.99 -1.84
CA LYS A 16 -6.88 8.87 -1.90
C LYS A 16 -6.13 7.56 -1.94
N LEU A 17 -6.18 6.82 -0.84
CA LEU A 17 -5.66 5.47 -0.78
C LEU A 17 -6.79 4.47 -0.97
N SER A 18 -6.75 3.79 -2.12
CA SER A 18 -7.66 2.68 -2.39
C SER A 18 -7.10 1.39 -1.82
N PHE A 19 -7.98 0.43 -1.53
CA PHE A 19 -7.53 -0.93 -1.18
C PHE A 19 -6.60 -1.54 -2.23
N GLY A 20 -6.79 -1.22 -3.52
CA GLY A 20 -5.90 -1.66 -4.59
C GLY A 20 -4.49 -1.08 -4.45
N THR A 21 -4.36 0.20 -4.09
CA THR A 21 -3.08 0.86 -3.84
C THR A 21 -2.34 0.20 -2.67
N TYR A 22 -3.06 -0.06 -1.58
CA TYR A 22 -2.52 -0.77 -0.42
C TYR A 22 -2.07 -2.19 -0.76
N ALA A 23 -2.92 -2.95 -1.45
CA ALA A 23 -2.63 -4.34 -1.83
C ALA A 23 -1.40 -4.41 -2.76
N LEU A 24 -1.27 -3.47 -3.70
CA LEU A 24 -0.10 -3.38 -4.57
C LEU A 24 1.17 -3.14 -3.72
N MET A 25 1.15 -2.15 -2.82
CA MET A 25 2.29 -1.84 -1.95
C MET A 25 2.73 -3.06 -1.13
N MET A 26 1.78 -3.77 -0.51
CA MET A 26 2.07 -5.00 0.26
C MET A 26 2.65 -6.12 -0.60
N TYR A 27 2.15 -6.28 -1.83
CA TYR A 27 2.62 -7.31 -2.75
C TYR A 27 4.09 -7.10 -3.14
N TYR A 28 4.48 -5.89 -3.55
CA TYR A 28 5.88 -5.59 -3.88
C TYR A 28 6.76 -5.64 -2.64
N GLY A 29 6.31 -5.08 -1.52
CA GLY A 29 7.05 -5.13 -0.27
C GLY A 29 7.39 -6.57 0.12
N ALA A 30 6.41 -7.49 0.05
CA ALA A 30 6.61 -8.90 0.35
C ALA A 30 7.63 -9.60 -0.56
N GLN A 31 7.75 -9.20 -1.83
CA GLN A 31 8.73 -9.76 -2.76
C GLN A 31 10.14 -9.22 -2.55
N ILE A 32 10.26 -7.95 -2.17
CA ILE A 32 11.55 -7.29 -2.02
C ILE A 32 12.18 -7.65 -0.68
N ASN A 33 11.42 -7.47 0.41
CA ASN A 33 11.88 -7.75 1.75
C ASN A 33 10.68 -8.08 2.67
N PRO A 34 10.39 -9.37 2.90
CA PRO A 34 9.27 -9.80 3.73
C PRO A 34 9.29 -9.23 5.15
N GLU A 35 10.48 -9.07 5.74
CA GLU A 35 10.64 -8.58 7.12
C GLU A 35 10.26 -7.09 7.21
N GLN A 36 10.76 -6.28 6.28
CA GLN A 36 10.41 -4.85 6.21
C GLN A 36 8.93 -4.66 5.80
N ASN A 37 8.40 -5.55 4.97
CA ASN A 37 6.98 -5.54 4.62
C ASN A 37 6.09 -5.86 5.82
N LYS A 38 6.52 -6.77 6.70
CA LYS A 38 5.80 -7.04 7.94
C LYS A 38 5.75 -5.80 8.83
N LYS A 39 6.87 -5.07 8.98
CA LYS A 39 6.89 -3.79 9.73
C LYS A 39 5.97 -2.74 9.11
N LEU A 40 5.96 -2.65 7.78
CA LEU A 40 5.06 -1.78 7.05
C LEU A 40 3.59 -2.15 7.28
N PHE A 41 3.26 -3.44 7.31
CA PHE A 41 1.92 -3.93 7.65
C PHE A 41 1.55 -3.56 9.10
N ASP A 42 2.45 -3.86 10.04
CA ASP A 42 2.26 -3.59 11.47
C ASP A 42 2.00 -2.10 11.74
N ALA A 43 2.69 -1.20 11.02
CA ALA A 43 2.50 0.24 11.10
C ALA A 43 1.12 0.74 10.60
N THR A 44 0.32 -0.12 9.95
CA THR A 44 -1.06 0.20 9.53
C THR A 44 -2.12 -0.38 10.46
N LEU A 45 -1.72 -1.16 11.47
CA LEU A 45 -2.65 -1.77 12.41
C LEU A 45 -3.09 -0.77 13.47
N SER A 46 -4.28 -1.01 13.99
CA SER A 46 -4.69 -0.41 15.25
C SER A 46 -3.89 -1.05 16.40
N GLU A 47 -3.70 -0.34 17.50
CA GLU A 47 -2.95 -0.86 18.66
C GLU A 47 -3.59 -2.14 19.19
N TRP A 48 -4.93 -2.19 19.18
CA TRP A 48 -5.68 -3.39 19.57
C TRP A 48 -5.33 -4.59 18.68
N VAL A 49 -5.38 -4.42 17.34
CA VAL A 49 -5.07 -5.53 16.41
C VAL A 49 -3.62 -5.96 16.58
N TYR A 50 -2.69 -5.01 16.71
CA TYR A 50 -1.27 -5.30 16.92
C TYR A 50 -1.07 -6.18 18.16
N ARG A 51 -1.65 -5.80 19.31
CA ARG A 51 -1.51 -6.58 20.55
C ARG A 51 -2.11 -7.98 20.45
N VAL A 52 -3.26 -8.13 19.80
CA VAL A 52 -3.89 -9.44 19.59
C VAL A 52 -3.03 -10.34 18.69
N VAL A 53 -2.45 -9.80 17.62
CA VAL A 53 -1.59 -10.55 16.69
C VAL A 53 -0.30 -11.03 17.36
N TYR A 54 0.27 -10.23 18.26
CA TYR A 54 1.56 -10.51 18.92
C TYR A 54 1.44 -11.06 20.35
N ASP A 55 0.23 -11.41 20.79
CA ASP A 55 -0.05 -11.91 22.15
C ASP A 55 0.55 -11.01 23.24
N LEU A 56 0.39 -9.69 23.08
CA LEU A 56 0.92 -8.70 24.00
C LEU A 56 -0.09 -8.40 25.12
N PRO A 57 0.39 -8.11 26.35
CA PRO A 57 -0.48 -7.73 27.45
C PRO A 57 -1.26 -6.46 27.13
N GLN A 58 -2.46 -6.31 27.70
CA GLN A 58 -3.29 -5.11 27.51
C GLN A 58 -2.93 -3.95 28.44
N GLU A 59 -1.86 -4.08 29.24
CA GLU A 59 -1.41 -3.01 30.12
C GLU A 59 -1.08 -1.73 29.31
N GLY A 60 -1.65 -0.60 29.75
CA GLY A 60 -1.51 0.69 29.06
C GLY A 60 -2.36 0.85 27.80
N TYR A 61 -3.17 -0.13 27.43
CA TYR A 61 -4.19 0.02 26.38
C TYR A 61 -5.34 0.88 26.91
N THR A 62 -5.70 1.92 26.15
CA THR A 62 -6.77 2.86 26.48
C THR A 62 -7.56 3.19 25.22
N SER A 63 -8.74 3.80 25.36
CA SER A 63 -9.47 4.35 24.21
C SER A 63 -8.68 5.44 23.47
N ASP A 64 -7.65 6.01 24.09
CA ASP A 64 -6.88 7.11 23.50
C ASP A 64 -5.77 6.61 22.56
N ASN A 65 -5.42 5.32 22.63
CA ASN A 65 -4.41 4.70 21.79
C ASN A 65 -4.94 3.52 20.96
N ASP A 66 -6.26 3.31 20.90
CA ASP A 66 -6.86 2.15 20.23
C ASP A 66 -6.79 2.21 18.70
N ILE A 67 -6.89 3.40 18.13
CA ILE A 67 -7.05 3.65 16.68
C ILE A 67 -5.78 3.35 15.90
N SER A 68 -4.58 3.57 16.47
CA SER A 68 -3.31 3.47 15.73
C SER A 68 -2.20 2.87 16.58
N HIS A 69 -1.55 1.81 16.08
CA HIS A 69 -0.24 1.42 16.59
C HIS A 69 0.80 2.43 16.13
N PHE A 70 1.38 3.20 17.05
CA PHE A 70 2.27 4.32 16.71
C PHE A 70 3.65 4.19 17.35
N VAL A 71 4.57 3.55 16.63
CA VAL A 71 5.99 3.50 16.99
C VAL A 71 6.79 4.31 15.98
N VAL A 72 7.30 5.47 16.40
CA VAL A 72 7.99 6.44 15.53
C VAL A 72 9.11 5.79 14.72
N LYS A 73 9.90 4.92 15.35
CA LYS A 73 11.00 4.20 14.70
C LYS A 73 10.48 3.31 13.56
N ASP A 74 9.45 2.51 13.81
CA ASP A 74 8.92 1.57 12.82
C ASP A 74 8.23 2.30 11.66
N ILE A 75 7.62 3.45 11.94
CA ILE A 75 7.07 4.36 10.92
C ILE A 75 8.21 4.91 10.04
N GLN A 76 9.31 5.38 10.63
CA GLN A 76 10.46 5.88 9.86
C GLN A 76 11.10 4.78 9.01
N GLU A 77 11.24 3.57 9.56
CA GLU A 77 11.74 2.41 8.82
C GLU A 77 10.82 2.07 7.64
N SER A 78 9.50 2.11 7.86
CA SER A 78 8.48 1.86 6.82
C SER A 78 8.52 2.92 5.72
N ILE A 79 8.63 4.21 6.07
CA ILE A 79 8.79 5.31 5.11
C ILE A 79 10.08 5.10 4.29
N CYS A 80 11.20 4.78 4.95
CA CYS A 80 12.46 4.52 4.26
C CYS A 80 12.37 3.31 3.32
N PHE A 81 11.64 2.26 3.72
CA PHE A 81 11.44 1.09 2.88
C PHE A 81 10.59 1.41 1.64
N ILE A 82 9.50 2.17 1.80
CA ILE A 82 8.70 2.64 0.68
C ILE A 82 9.55 3.46 -0.30
N ASP A 83 10.27 4.45 0.20
CA ASP A 83 11.04 5.42 -0.59
C ASP A 83 12.21 4.76 -1.33
N ARG A 84 12.97 3.91 -0.65
CA ARG A 84 14.22 3.35 -1.20
C ARG A 84 14.05 2.03 -1.94
N ALA A 85 12.94 1.31 -1.73
CA ALA A 85 12.77 -0.02 -2.29
C ALA A 85 11.49 -0.16 -3.11
N ILE A 86 10.32 0.15 -2.53
CA ILE A 86 9.03 -0.07 -3.22
C ILE A 86 8.85 0.88 -4.40
N ILE A 87 9.06 2.19 -4.20
CA ILE A 87 8.92 3.18 -5.29
C ILE A 87 9.88 2.87 -6.45
N PRO A 88 11.19 2.63 -6.23
CA PRO A 88 12.11 2.25 -7.31
C PRO A 88 11.72 0.94 -8.01
N ALA A 89 11.23 -0.06 -7.28
CA ALA A 89 10.79 -1.31 -7.89
C ALA A 89 9.61 -1.10 -8.85
N LEU A 90 8.65 -0.27 -8.46
CA LEU A 90 7.51 0.11 -9.30
C LEU A 90 7.93 0.94 -10.52
N GLN A 91 8.86 1.88 -10.35
CA GLN A 91 9.35 2.73 -11.44
C GLN A 91 10.14 1.96 -12.51
N ASN A 92 10.81 0.89 -12.11
CA ASN A 92 11.61 0.05 -13.00
C ASN A 92 10.83 -1.12 -13.59
N GLU A 93 9.57 -1.31 -13.23
CA GLU A 93 8.80 -2.42 -13.78
C GLU A 93 8.31 -2.10 -15.19
N PRO A 94 8.65 -2.94 -16.19
CA PRO A 94 8.18 -2.73 -17.56
C PRO A 94 6.65 -2.81 -17.59
N LEU A 95 6.01 -1.83 -18.23
CA LEU A 95 4.55 -1.80 -18.40
C LEU A 95 4.01 -3.11 -18.99
N ASP A 96 4.72 -3.70 -19.96
CA ASP A 96 4.33 -4.98 -20.54
C ASP A 96 4.33 -6.13 -19.52
N SER A 97 5.28 -6.12 -18.57
CA SER A 97 5.36 -7.10 -17.49
C SER A 97 4.20 -6.94 -16.50
N VAL A 98 3.85 -5.70 -16.15
CA VAL A 98 2.67 -5.39 -15.32
C VAL A 98 1.39 -5.89 -15.99
N LEU A 99 1.23 -5.60 -17.28
CA LEU A 99 0.04 -6.01 -18.04
C LEU A 99 -0.06 -7.52 -18.26
N ASP A 100 1.07 -8.23 -18.32
CA ASP A 100 1.11 -9.69 -18.37
C ASP A 100 0.72 -10.33 -17.04
N ARG A 101 1.18 -9.77 -15.92
CA ARG A 101 0.93 -10.32 -14.58
C ARG A 101 -0.48 -10.03 -14.07
N PHE A 102 -0.99 -8.82 -14.33
CA PHE A 102 -2.24 -8.33 -13.75
C PHE A 102 -3.36 -8.15 -14.76
N GLY A 103 -3.11 -8.42 -16.05
CA GLY A 103 -4.07 -8.25 -17.13
C GLY A 103 -4.16 -6.82 -17.67
N GLY A 104 -5.09 -6.58 -18.59
CA GLY A 104 -5.32 -5.25 -19.19
C GLY A 104 -4.71 -5.05 -20.59
N LYS A 105 -3.96 -6.02 -21.12
CA LYS A 105 -3.49 -6.01 -22.53
C LYS A 105 -4.64 -5.81 -23.52
N GLU A 106 -5.77 -6.46 -23.29
CA GLU A 106 -6.95 -6.34 -24.16
C GLU A 106 -7.59 -4.95 -24.11
N PHE A 107 -7.53 -4.26 -22.97
CA PHE A 107 -8.06 -2.90 -22.78
C PHE A 107 -7.23 -1.84 -23.53
N LEU A 108 -5.91 -2.04 -23.61
CA LEU A 108 -5.02 -1.18 -24.39
C LEU A 108 -5.16 -1.41 -25.89
N LYS A 109 -5.39 -2.66 -26.33
CA LYS A 109 -5.70 -2.97 -27.73
C LYS A 109 -6.96 -2.24 -28.21
N THR A 110 -8.02 -2.22 -27.39
CA THR A 110 -9.27 -1.52 -27.75
C THR A 110 -9.09 -0.01 -27.88
N LYS A 111 -8.32 0.63 -26.99
CA LYS A 111 -8.01 2.08 -27.09
C LYS A 111 -7.13 2.42 -28.30
N ARG A 112 -6.17 1.55 -28.66
CA ARG A 112 -5.33 1.74 -29.86
C ARG A 112 -6.15 1.64 -31.14
N PHE A 113 -7.08 0.67 -31.21
CA PHE A 113 -8.02 0.54 -32.32
C PHE A 113 -8.97 1.74 -32.48
N MET A 114 -9.41 2.37 -31.38
CA MET A 114 -10.25 3.57 -31.44
C MET A 114 -9.49 4.83 -31.90
N ARG A 115 -8.19 4.96 -31.61
CA ARG A 115 -7.39 6.09 -32.13
C ARG A 115 -7.15 6.01 -33.63
N VAL A 116 -7.05 4.81 -34.20
CA VAL A 116 -6.77 4.62 -35.65
C VAL A 116 -8.02 4.86 -36.50
N LYS A 117 -9.23 4.75 -35.95
CA LYS A 117 -10.49 4.98 -36.68
C LYS A 117 -10.92 6.45 -36.77
N ASN A 118 -10.19 7.38 -36.15
CA ASN A 118 -10.49 8.82 -36.13
C ASN A 118 -9.49 9.65 -36.96
N ILE A 119 -8.88 9.06 -37.99
CA ILE A 119 -8.08 9.74 -39.03
C ILE A 119 -8.69 9.43 -40.39
#